data_AF-A0A3D4CM75-F1
#
_entry.id   AF-A0A3D4CM75-F1
#
_cell.length_a   1.000
_cell.length_b   1.000
_cell.length_c   1.000
_cell.angle_alpha   90.00
_cell.angle_beta   90.00
_cell.angle_gamma   90.00
#
_symmetry.space_group_name_H-M   'P 1'
#
loop_
_entity.id
_entity.type
_entity.pdbx_description
1 polymer ?
#
loop_
_entity_poly.entity_id
_entity_poly.type
_entity_poly.pdbx_seq_one_letter_code
_entity_poly.pdbx_strand_id
1 'polypeptide(L)'
;MDFFTLYIYQPFFNILVGLYWLVGQLFAAPDMGIAVILFAVAVRFILLPIDFVGERSDEEKLQVSLKVKQIKKEFVHDPVKQKEEIKKLMRQSPGAIFSEIFTITIQVLIILILYRIFTTGLEGADMHLLYKFMPTVRQPINLMFLGKYDLSHTNSALNILQSIMICLSEIV
;
A
#
# COMPACT_ATOMS: atom_id res chain seq x y z
N MET A 1 -10.14 2.05 -23.21
CA MET A 1 -10.35 1.78 -21.78
C MET A 1 -9.28 0.80 -21.36
N ASP A 2 -8.25 1.28 -20.66
CA ASP A 2 -7.08 0.46 -20.29
C ASP A 2 -7.46 -0.66 -19.33
N PHE A 3 -6.86 -1.85 -19.49
CA PHE A 3 -7.03 -3.00 -18.60
C PHE A 3 -6.83 -2.62 -17.12
N PHE A 4 -5.83 -1.77 -16.86
CA PHE A 4 -5.55 -1.20 -15.54
C PHE A 4 -6.74 -0.42 -14.98
N THR A 5 -7.42 0.37 -15.82
CA THR A 5 -8.53 1.20 -15.38
C THR A 5 -9.76 0.35 -15.00
N LEU A 6 -10.04 -0.70 -15.77
CA LEU A 6 -11.22 -1.56 -15.55
C LEU A 6 -11.04 -2.54 -14.37
N TYR A 7 -9.88 -3.21 -14.29
CA TYR A 7 -9.68 -4.29 -13.31
C TYR A 7 -9.04 -3.84 -12.00
N ILE A 8 -8.25 -2.76 -12.02
CA ILE A 8 -7.52 -2.31 -10.85
C ILE A 8 -8.11 -0.99 -10.35
N TYR A 9 -8.17 0.04 -11.19
CA TYR A 9 -8.62 1.35 -10.72
C TYR A 9 -10.11 1.38 -10.33
N GLN A 10 -10.99 0.89 -11.20
CA GLN A 10 -12.43 0.95 -11.00
C GLN A 10 -12.91 0.29 -9.68
N PRO A 11 -12.57 -0.97 -9.35
CA PRO A 11 -13.04 -1.57 -8.10
C PRO A 11 -12.53 -0.81 -6.86
N PHE A 12 -11.27 -0.40 -6.85
CA PHE A 12 -10.70 0.34 -5.73
C PHE A 12 -11.30 1.75 -5.59
N PHE A 13 -11.55 2.44 -6.71
CA PHE A 13 -12.25 3.72 -6.71
C PHE A 13 -13.66 3.61 -6.14
N ASN A 14 -14.41 2.59 -6.54
CA ASN A 14 -15.74 2.33 -6.00
C ASN A 14 -15.71 2.02 -4.50
N ILE A 15 -14.74 1.23 -4.03
CA ILE A 15 -14.57 0.97 -2.59
C ILE A 15 -14.31 2.29 -1.83
N LEU A 16 -13.39 3.12 -2.33
CA LEU A 16 -13.05 4.38 -1.66
C LEU A 16 -14.24 5.35 -1.63
N VAL A 17 -14.99 5.47 -2.74
CA VAL A 17 -16.20 6.30 -2.81
C VAL A 17 -17.28 5.76 -1.88
N GLY A 18 -17.41 4.44 -1.76
CA GLY A 18 -18.32 3.79 -0.82
C GLY A 18 -17.96 4.06 0.63
N LEU A 19 -16.68 4.01 0.96
CA LEU A 19 -16.17 4.38 2.28
C LEU A 19 -16.36 5.87 2.56
N TYR A 20 -16.15 6.74 1.58
CA TYR A 20 -16.43 8.17 1.72
C TYR A 20 -17.91 8.44 1.99
N TRP A 21 -18.80 7.77 1.26
CA TRP A 21 -20.24 7.85 1.52
C TRP A 21 -20.60 7.34 2.93
N LEU A 22 -20.02 6.22 3.36
CA LEU A 22 -20.22 5.66 4.69
C LEU A 22 -19.73 6.63 5.79
N VAL A 23 -18.56 7.25 5.60
CA VAL A 23 -18.06 8.30 6.49
C VAL A 23 -19.02 9.48 6.55
N GLY A 24 -19.54 9.94 5.40
CA GLY A 24 -20.55 11.00 5.37
C GLY A 24 -21.91 10.63 6.00
N GLN A 25 -22.21 9.34 6.19
CA GLN A 25 -23.37 8.87 6.95
C GLN A 25 -23.09 8.81 8.46
N LEU A 26 -21.88 8.41 8.86
CA LEU A 26 -21.49 8.29 10.27
C LEU A 26 -21.08 9.64 10.89
N PHE A 27 -20.50 10.53 10.11
CA PHE A 27 -20.00 11.84 10.53
C PHE A 27 -20.79 12.95 9.85
N ALA A 28 -21.13 14.01 10.62
CA ALA A 28 -21.92 15.14 10.12
C ALA A 28 -21.26 15.91 8.96
N ALA A 29 -19.96 15.71 8.73
CA ALA A 29 -19.22 16.23 7.59
C ALA A 29 -18.43 15.10 6.91
N PRO A 30 -18.52 14.95 5.58
CA PRO A 30 -17.77 13.93 4.87
C PRO A 30 -16.28 14.31 4.79
N ASP A 31 -15.42 13.39 5.23
CA ASP A 31 -13.98 13.59 5.37
C ASP A 31 -13.22 12.58 4.53
N MET A 32 -12.47 13.07 3.55
CA MET A 32 -11.73 12.21 2.63
C MET A 32 -10.57 11.49 3.32
N GLY A 33 -9.91 12.13 4.27
CA GLY A 33 -8.78 11.50 4.95
C GLY A 33 -9.23 10.34 5.83
N ILE A 34 -10.38 10.45 6.51
CA ILE A 34 -10.97 9.31 7.23
C ILE A 34 -11.33 8.17 6.26
N ALA A 35 -11.91 8.49 5.10
CA ALA A 35 -12.23 7.49 4.09
C ALA A 35 -10.98 6.75 3.59
N VAL A 36 -9.87 7.48 3.36
CA VAL A 36 -8.58 6.91 2.95
C VAL A 36 -7.95 6.07 4.06
N ILE A 37 -8.03 6.48 5.31
CA ILE A 37 -7.55 5.68 6.46
C ILE A 37 -8.33 4.37 6.55
N LEU A 38 -9.67 4.42 6.47
CA LEU A 38 -10.51 3.22 6.48
C LEU A 38 -10.20 2.30 5.30
N PHE A 39 -9.98 2.88 4.13
CA PHE A 39 -9.56 2.13 2.94
C PHE A 39 -8.21 1.44 3.16
N ALA A 40 -7.21 2.15 3.67
CA ALA A 40 -5.91 1.57 3.97
C ALA A 40 -6.01 0.44 5.01
N VAL A 41 -6.82 0.61 6.06
CA VAL A 41 -7.08 -0.43 7.07
C VAL A 41 -7.80 -1.63 6.46
N ALA A 42 -8.81 -1.42 5.63
CA ALA A 42 -9.54 -2.50 4.98
C ALA A 42 -8.63 -3.31 4.05
N VAL A 43 -7.81 -2.63 3.25
CA VAL A 43 -6.83 -3.28 2.38
C VAL A 43 -5.79 -4.04 3.21
N ARG A 44 -5.28 -3.43 4.29
CA ARG A 44 -4.34 -4.10 5.19
C ARG A 44 -4.98 -5.34 5.79
N PHE A 45 -6.24 -5.29 6.22
CA PHE A 45 -6.95 -6.46 6.78
C PHE A 45 -7.08 -7.62 5.78
N ILE A 46 -7.26 -7.33 4.49
CA ILE A 46 -7.28 -8.33 3.42
C ILE A 46 -5.88 -8.92 3.17
N LEU A 47 -4.83 -8.10 3.31
CA LEU A 47 -3.44 -8.50 3.14
C LEU A 47 -2.84 -9.18 4.37
N LEU A 48 -3.37 -8.92 5.58
CA LEU A 48 -2.91 -9.51 6.84
C LEU A 48 -2.68 -11.02 6.76
N PRO A 49 -3.60 -11.87 6.27
CA PRO A 49 -3.34 -13.32 6.20
C PRO A 49 -2.15 -13.66 5.29
N ILE A 50 -1.87 -12.86 4.26
CA ILE A 50 -0.70 -13.03 3.39
C ILE A 50 0.57 -12.58 4.12
N ASP A 51 0.50 -11.44 4.82
CA ASP A 51 1.61 -10.92 5.63
C ASP A 51 1.98 -11.89 6.77
N PHE A 52 1.03 -12.53 7.45
CA PHE A 52 1.26 -13.55 8.48
C PHE A 52 1.98 -14.80 7.93
N VAL A 53 1.67 -15.21 6.68
CA VAL A 53 2.42 -16.27 5.99
C VAL A 53 3.84 -15.80 5.69
N GLY A 54 4.02 -14.50 5.42
CA GLY A 54 5.30 -13.82 5.31
C GLY A 54 6.07 -13.69 6.63
N GLU A 55 5.45 -13.58 7.79
CA GLU A 55 6.16 -13.43 9.08
C GLU A 55 6.94 -14.70 9.49
N ARG A 56 6.43 -15.90 9.17
CA ARG A 56 7.25 -17.13 9.27
C ARG A 56 8.54 -17.02 8.46
N SER A 57 8.50 -16.22 7.40
CA SER A 57 9.67 -15.94 6.61
C SER A 57 10.61 -14.91 7.23
N ASP A 58 10.23 -14.10 8.21
CA ASP A 58 11.16 -13.09 8.77
C ASP A 58 12.27 -13.75 9.59
N GLU A 59 11.97 -14.83 10.31
CA GLU A 59 13.00 -15.70 10.91
C GLU A 59 13.86 -16.37 9.83
N GLU A 60 13.25 -16.88 8.76
CA GLU A 60 14.00 -17.44 7.62
C GLU A 60 14.86 -16.39 6.91
N LYS A 61 14.40 -15.14 6.79
CA LYS A 61 15.13 -14.01 6.21
C LYS A 61 16.31 -13.63 7.08
N LEU A 62 16.15 -13.64 8.41
CA LEU A 62 17.27 -13.44 9.34
C LEU A 62 18.31 -14.55 9.15
N GLN A 63 17.88 -15.81 9.08
CA GLN A 63 18.76 -16.96 8.83
C GLN A 63 19.45 -16.88 7.47
N VAL A 64 18.72 -16.50 6.41
CA VAL A 64 19.26 -16.29 5.06
C VAL A 64 20.26 -15.13 5.06
N SER A 65 19.95 -14.01 5.72
CA SER A 65 20.86 -12.85 5.85
C SER A 65 22.16 -13.22 6.56
N LEU A 66 22.07 -14.00 7.65
CA LEU A 66 23.24 -14.52 8.37
C LEU A 66 24.07 -15.47 7.49
N LYS A 67 23.42 -16.40 6.77
CA LYS A 67 24.09 -17.30 5.82
C LYS A 67 24.73 -16.55 4.66
N VAL A 68 24.08 -15.52 4.10
CA VAL A 68 24.66 -14.65 3.07
C VAL A 68 25.90 -13.92 3.62
N LYS A 69 25.88 -13.44 4.87
CA LYS A 69 27.06 -12.84 5.51
C LYS A 69 28.19 -13.88 5.69
N GLN A 70 27.88 -15.13 6.01
CA GLN A 70 28.87 -16.21 6.11
C GLN A 70 29.48 -16.54 4.74
N ILE A 71 28.65 -16.76 3.71
CA ILE A 71 29.11 -17.00 2.33
C ILE A 71 29.98 -15.83 1.84
N LYS A 72 29.59 -14.58 2.17
CA LYS A 72 30.40 -13.41 1.83
C LYS A 72 31.77 -13.40 2.49
N LYS A 73 31.90 -13.91 3.72
CA LYS A 73 33.18 -14.02 4.45
C LYS A 73 34.02 -15.20 3.97
N GLU A 74 33.40 -16.32 3.61
CA GLU A 74 34.08 -17.55 3.20
C GLU A 74 34.61 -17.45 1.76
N PHE A 75 33.87 -16.77 0.88
CA PHE A 75 34.21 -16.62 -0.54
C PHE A 75 34.66 -15.19 -0.91
N VAL A 76 35.36 -14.49 -0.03
CA VAL A 76 35.90 -13.14 -0.31
C VAL A 76 36.83 -13.14 -1.53
N HIS A 77 37.62 -14.20 -1.68
CA HIS A 77 38.61 -14.34 -2.75
C HIS A 77 38.05 -14.98 -4.04
N ASP A 78 36.80 -15.42 -4.05
CA ASP A 78 36.17 -16.08 -5.21
C ASP A 78 34.75 -15.53 -5.45
N PRO A 79 34.62 -14.41 -6.18
CA PRO A 79 33.34 -13.76 -6.43
C PRO A 79 32.40 -14.59 -7.33
N VAL A 80 32.93 -15.58 -8.07
CA VAL A 80 32.12 -16.44 -8.94
C VAL A 80 31.39 -17.47 -8.07
N LYS A 81 32.10 -18.17 -7.19
CA LYS A 81 31.50 -19.12 -6.23
C LYS A 81 30.57 -18.42 -5.24
N GLN A 82 30.92 -17.22 -4.81
CA GLN A 82 30.07 -16.41 -3.94
C GLN A 82 28.68 -16.17 -4.55
N LYS A 83 28.61 -15.78 -5.83
CA LYS A 83 27.32 -15.55 -6.52
C LYS A 83 26.53 -16.84 -6.69
N GLU A 84 27.20 -17.95 -6.95
CA GLU A 84 26.55 -19.25 -7.13
C GLU A 84 25.90 -19.76 -5.84
N GLU A 85 26.62 -19.71 -4.71
CA GLU A 85 26.09 -20.14 -3.41
C GLU A 85 24.97 -19.21 -2.90
N ILE A 86 25.07 -17.89 -3.13
CA ILE A 86 23.96 -16.97 -2.83
C ILE A 86 22.72 -17.33 -3.66
N LYS A 87 22.88 -17.62 -4.95
CA LYS A 87 21.77 -18.01 -5.83
C LYS A 87 21.14 -19.33 -5.40
N LYS A 88 21.95 -20.29 -4.94
CA LYS A 88 21.49 -21.58 -4.43
C LYS A 88 20.70 -21.42 -3.13
N LEU A 89 21.18 -20.57 -2.22
CA LEU A 89 20.49 -20.21 -0.98
C LEU A 89 19.14 -19.53 -1.26
N MET A 90 19.08 -18.58 -2.20
CA MET A 90 17.82 -17.92 -2.56
C MET A 90 16.77 -18.86 -3.17
N ARG A 91 17.22 -19.92 -3.87
CA ARG A 91 16.30 -20.95 -4.42
C ARG A 91 15.69 -21.86 -3.37
N GLN A 92 16.26 -21.93 -2.17
CA GLN A 92 15.76 -22.78 -1.09
C GLN A 92 14.58 -22.14 -0.34
N SER A 93 14.43 -20.81 -0.40
CA SER A 93 13.37 -20.05 0.28
C SER A 93 12.55 -19.18 -0.69
N PRO A 94 11.83 -19.75 -1.67
CA PRO A 94 11.07 -18.98 -2.65
C PRO A 94 9.82 -18.30 -2.06
N GLY A 95 9.19 -18.91 -1.05
CA GLY A 95 7.94 -18.41 -0.45
C GLY A 95 8.12 -17.03 0.18
N ALA A 96 9.23 -16.86 0.91
CA ALA A 96 9.71 -15.61 1.48
C ALA A 96 9.69 -14.44 0.48
N ILE A 97 10.40 -14.65 -0.63
CA ILE A 97 10.68 -13.65 -1.64
C ILE A 97 9.40 -13.32 -2.41
N PHE A 98 8.58 -14.34 -2.70
CA PHE A 98 7.33 -14.14 -3.42
C PHE A 98 6.33 -13.32 -2.62
N SER A 99 6.20 -13.59 -1.31
CA SER A 99 5.34 -12.81 -0.43
C SER A 99 5.75 -11.35 -0.40
N GLU A 100 7.05 -11.07 -0.26
CA GLU A 100 7.56 -9.70 -0.17
C GLU A 100 7.38 -8.91 -1.47
N ILE A 101 7.67 -9.53 -2.62
CA ILE A 101 7.43 -8.93 -3.93
C ILE A 101 5.93 -8.66 -4.14
N PHE A 102 5.07 -9.58 -3.73
CA PHE A 102 3.62 -9.44 -3.85
C PHE A 102 3.12 -8.26 -3.01
N THR A 103 3.50 -8.18 -1.73
CA THR A 103 3.11 -7.08 -0.85
C THR A 103 3.59 -5.73 -1.39
N ILE A 104 4.85 -5.61 -1.83
CA ILE A 104 5.38 -4.37 -2.43
C ILE A 104 4.61 -4.00 -3.70
N THR A 105 4.30 -4.97 -4.55
CA THR A 105 3.55 -4.73 -5.79
C THR A 105 2.16 -4.16 -5.49
N ILE A 106 1.44 -4.76 -4.54
CA ILE A 106 0.13 -4.26 -4.11
C ILE A 106 0.25 -2.85 -3.51
N GLN A 107 1.29 -2.60 -2.69
CA GLN A 107 1.53 -1.28 -2.11
C GLN A 107 1.70 -0.19 -3.18
N VAL A 108 2.52 -0.44 -4.20
CA VAL A 108 2.75 0.50 -5.32
C VAL A 108 1.45 0.72 -6.10
N LEU A 109 0.68 -0.34 -6.37
CA LEU A 109 -0.60 -0.22 -7.06
C LEU A 109 -1.59 0.67 -6.29
N ILE A 110 -1.67 0.51 -4.97
CA ILE A 110 -2.53 1.35 -4.11
C ILE A 110 -2.12 2.82 -4.20
N ILE A 111 -0.82 3.12 -4.14
CA ILE A 111 -0.32 4.50 -4.25
C ILE A 111 -0.71 5.10 -5.61
N LEU A 112 -0.53 4.37 -6.70
CA LEU A 112 -0.91 4.83 -8.04
C LEU A 112 -2.41 5.10 -8.16
N ILE A 113 -3.24 4.24 -7.57
CA ILE A 113 -4.70 4.44 -7.52
C ILE A 113 -5.02 5.72 -6.76
N LEU A 114 -4.52 5.87 -5.53
CA LEU A 114 -4.80 7.06 -4.71
C LEU A 114 -4.34 8.34 -5.41
N TYR A 115 -3.13 8.34 -5.98
CA TYR A 115 -2.64 9.48 -6.77
C TYR A 115 -3.60 9.83 -7.92
N ARG A 116 -4.10 8.84 -8.66
CA ARG A 116 -5.05 9.05 -9.74
C ARG A 116 -6.39 9.57 -9.23
N ILE A 117 -6.90 9.06 -8.12
CA ILE A 117 -8.14 9.54 -7.51
C ILE A 117 -8.01 11.00 -7.07
N PHE A 118 -6.89 11.35 -6.42
CA PHE A 118 -6.58 12.72 -5.99
C PHE A 118 -6.21 13.67 -7.13
N THR A 119 -6.09 13.20 -8.37
CA THR A 119 -5.81 14.09 -9.52
C THR A 119 -7.01 14.16 -10.46
N THR A 120 -7.55 13.00 -10.85
CA THR A 120 -8.64 12.87 -11.85
C THR A 120 -10.02 12.65 -11.24
N GLY A 121 -10.10 12.04 -10.05
CA GLY A 121 -11.36 11.86 -9.32
C GLY A 121 -11.93 13.17 -8.77
N LEU A 122 -11.07 14.16 -8.53
CA LEU A 122 -11.43 15.48 -7.97
C LEU A 122 -12.25 16.35 -8.92
N GLU A 123 -11.96 16.24 -10.22
CA GLU A 123 -12.63 17.02 -11.27
C GLU A 123 -14.00 16.40 -11.66
N GLY A 124 -14.37 15.26 -11.06
CA GLY A 124 -15.59 14.53 -11.40
C GLY A 124 -15.50 13.76 -12.74
N ALA A 125 -14.34 13.76 -13.40
CA ALA A 125 -14.12 13.13 -14.70
C ALA A 125 -14.36 11.60 -14.68
N ASP A 126 -14.02 10.95 -13.57
CA ASP A 126 -14.09 9.48 -13.41
C ASP A 126 -15.42 8.97 -12.82
N MET A 127 -16.41 9.84 -12.61
CA MET A 127 -17.72 9.45 -12.05
C MET A 127 -18.48 8.46 -12.94
N HIS A 128 -18.15 8.40 -14.24
CA HIS A 128 -18.69 7.41 -15.17
C HIS A 128 -18.21 5.96 -14.89
N LEU A 129 -17.15 5.80 -14.08
CA LEU A 129 -16.61 4.50 -13.65
C LEU A 129 -17.32 3.96 -12.40
N LEU A 130 -18.19 4.76 -11.77
CA LEU A 130 -18.99 4.30 -10.64
C LEU A 130 -19.95 3.20 -11.08
N TYR A 131 -20.03 2.14 -10.29
CA TYR A 131 -21.04 1.13 -10.52
C TYR A 131 -22.43 1.69 -10.28
N LYS A 132 -23.41 1.17 -11.02
CA LYS A 132 -24.82 1.59 -10.94
C LYS A 132 -25.45 1.45 -9.55
N PHE A 133 -24.85 0.64 -8.66
CA PHE A 133 -25.32 0.43 -7.29
C PHE A 133 -24.75 1.45 -6.29
N MET A 134 -23.80 2.29 -6.70
CA MET A 134 -23.15 3.24 -5.79
C MET A 134 -24.04 4.47 -5.55
N PRO A 135 -24.17 4.91 -4.28
CA PRO A 135 -24.94 6.11 -3.96
C PRO A 135 -24.26 7.37 -4.55
N THR A 136 -25.06 8.28 -5.07
CA THR A 136 -24.58 9.57 -5.57
C THR A 136 -23.99 10.41 -4.45
N VAL A 137 -22.70 10.72 -4.56
CA VAL A 137 -21.98 11.59 -3.63
C VAL A 137 -22.17 13.05 -4.07
N ARG A 138 -22.37 13.96 -3.11
CA ARG A 138 -22.49 15.40 -3.39
C ARG A 138 -21.14 15.95 -3.88
N GLN A 139 -21.18 16.71 -4.97
CA GLN A 139 -20.03 17.38 -5.54
C GLN A 139 -19.92 18.81 -5.01
N PRO A 140 -18.71 19.36 -4.83
CA PRO A 140 -17.39 18.72 -4.99
C PRO A 140 -17.06 17.76 -3.83
N ILE A 141 -16.23 16.73 -4.10
CA ILE A 141 -15.72 15.86 -3.03
C ILE A 141 -14.87 16.73 -2.09
N ASN A 142 -15.21 16.74 -0.80
CA ASN A 142 -14.44 17.46 0.20
C ASN A 142 -13.16 16.67 0.52
N LEU A 143 -12.02 17.23 0.13
CA LEU A 143 -10.68 16.64 0.31
C LEU A 143 -10.00 17.05 1.61
N MET A 144 -10.73 17.78 2.45
CA MET A 144 -10.24 18.14 3.77
C MET A 144 -10.18 16.89 4.65
N PHE A 145 -9.05 16.75 5.32
CA PHE A 145 -8.85 15.87 6.45
C PHE A 145 -8.99 16.65 7.75
N LEU A 146 -9.85 16.16 8.63
CA LEU A 146 -10.31 16.77 9.88
C LEU A 146 -10.79 18.22 9.72
N GLY A 147 -11.27 18.59 8.51
CA GLY A 147 -11.65 19.96 8.18
C GLY A 147 -10.50 20.98 8.21
N LYS A 148 -9.24 20.55 8.37
CA LYS A 148 -8.08 21.43 8.56
C LYS A 148 -6.95 21.19 7.57
N TYR A 149 -6.80 19.98 7.07
CA TYR A 149 -5.68 19.58 6.20
C TYR A 149 -6.20 19.28 4.79
N ASP A 150 -5.83 20.09 3.81
CA ASP A 150 -6.15 19.79 2.40
C ASP A 150 -5.21 18.69 1.89
N LEU A 151 -5.78 17.57 1.45
CA LEU A 151 -5.02 16.42 0.94
C LEU A 151 -4.56 16.61 -0.52
N SER A 152 -5.05 17.63 -1.22
CA SER A 152 -4.64 17.95 -2.60
C SER A 152 -3.23 18.54 -2.66
N HIS A 153 -2.74 19.02 -1.51
CA HIS A 153 -1.44 19.66 -1.39
C HIS A 153 -0.57 18.92 -0.37
N THR A 154 0.73 18.86 -0.63
CA THR A 154 1.70 18.30 0.31
C THR A 154 1.67 19.10 1.62
N ASN A 155 1.47 18.42 2.74
CA ASN A 155 1.45 19.04 4.05
C ASN A 155 2.64 18.61 4.90
N SER A 156 3.50 19.56 5.27
CA SER A 156 4.69 19.29 6.08
C SER A 156 4.37 18.69 7.45
N ALA A 157 3.26 19.08 8.08
CA ALA A 157 2.90 18.54 9.40
C ALA A 157 2.53 17.05 9.33
N LEU A 158 1.77 16.64 8.31
CA LEU A 158 1.43 15.24 8.09
C LEU A 158 2.68 14.41 7.73
N ASN A 159 3.58 14.96 6.92
CA ASN A 159 4.83 14.28 6.54
C ASN A 159 5.77 14.06 7.72
N ILE A 160 5.86 15.04 8.63
CA ILE A 160 6.65 14.91 9.87
C ILE A 160 6.03 13.83 10.76
N LEU A 161 4.71 13.85 10.95
CA LEU A 161 4.01 12.82 11.73
C LEU A 161 4.24 11.42 11.14
N GLN A 162 4.13 11.27 9.83
CA GLN A 162 4.39 10.02 9.13
C GLN A 162 5.83 9.54 9.36
N SER A 163 6.82 10.42 9.21
CA SER A 163 8.23 10.09 9.43
C SER A 163 8.49 9.63 10.87
N ILE A 164 7.87 10.29 11.87
CA ILE A 164 7.97 9.89 13.28
C ILE A 164 7.33 8.51 13.49
N MET A 165 6.17 8.26 12.92
CA MET A 165 5.48 6.96 13.03
C MET A 165 6.30 5.82 12.40
N ILE A 166 6.93 6.05 11.25
CA ILE A 166 7.81 5.07 10.61
C ILE A 166 9.03 4.78 11.51
N CYS A 167 9.67 5.82 12.03
CA CYS A 167 10.82 5.68 12.93
C CYS A 167 10.46 4.86 14.18
N LEU A 168 9.33 5.15 14.82
CA LEU A 168 8.87 4.38 15.97
C LEU A 168 8.54 2.93 15.62
N SER A 169 7.95 2.68 14.44
CA SER A 169 7.65 1.33 13.96
C SER A 169 8.91 0.51 13.63
N GLU A 170 10.04 1.15 13.35
CA GLU A 170 11.31 0.46 13.06
C GLU A 170 12.09 0.16 14.35
N ILE A 171 11.85 0.93 15.42
CA ILE A 171 12.48 0.76 16.74
C ILE A 171 11.80 -0.32 17.58
N VAL A 172 10.49 -0.55 17.39
CA VAL A 172 9.67 -1.55 18.11
C VAL A 172 9.73 -2.90 17.41
#